data_AF-A0A1F3KV99-F1
#
_entry.id   AF-A0A1F3KV99-F1
#
_cell.length_a   1.000
_cell.length_b   1.000
_cell.length_c   1.000
_cell.angle_alpha   90.00
_cell.angle_beta   90.00
_cell.angle_gamma   90.00
#
_symmetry.space_group_name_H-M   'P 1'
#
loop_
_entity.id
_entity.type
_entity.pdbx_description
1 polymer ?
#
loop_
_entity_poly.entity_id
_entity_poly.type
_entity_poly.pdbx_seq_one_letter_code
_entity_poly.pdbx_strand_id
1 'polypeptide(L)'
;MKTKIILTSVIFTLFVFSAQGQTIFLDDFENWSGNVPNYWMGSKTTLEPDSIMPYSNNAHSGTYSCRLVNKESTHKRFTTQAISITEGLSYNVSFWVRGHGSIRVGLFDGTNYTYNNYIIVNSSAWSLQTQSVIAPCYR
;
A
#
# COMPACT_ATOMS: atom_id res chain seq x y z
N MET A 1 44.45 38.26 -40.14
CA MET A 1 43.58 37.95 -38.98
C MET A 1 42.38 37.16 -39.48
N LYS A 2 42.19 35.91 -39.03
CA LYS A 2 41.04 35.06 -39.41
C LYS A 2 40.01 35.09 -38.29
N THR A 3 38.88 35.75 -38.51
CA THR A 3 37.78 35.85 -37.54
C THR A 3 37.02 34.53 -37.47
N LYS A 4 37.01 33.88 -36.30
CA LYS A 4 36.22 32.66 -36.06
C LYS A 4 34.84 33.07 -35.52
N ILE A 5 33.79 32.74 -36.27
CA ILE A 5 32.40 32.89 -35.84
C ILE A 5 32.03 31.61 -35.10
N ILE A 6 31.72 31.71 -33.81
CA ILE A 6 31.21 30.59 -33.01
C ILE A 6 29.68 30.65 -33.08
N LEU A 7 29.07 29.66 -33.73
CA LEU A 7 27.62 29.51 -33.85
C LEU A 7 27.14 28.64 -32.68
N THR A 8 26.55 29.26 -31.65
CA THR A 8 25.97 28.52 -30.52
C THR A 8 24.55 28.09 -30.87
N SER A 9 24.35 26.79 -31.14
CA SER A 9 23.02 26.21 -31.38
C SER A 9 22.31 25.97 -30.06
N VAL A 10 21.13 26.56 -29.87
CA VAL A 10 20.27 26.35 -28.69
C VAL A 10 19.30 25.21 -29.02
N ILE A 11 19.53 24.03 -28.43
CA ILE A 11 18.60 22.89 -28.51
C ILE A 11 17.54 23.08 -27.41
N PHE A 12 16.28 23.25 -27.81
CA PHE A 12 15.12 23.31 -26.91
C PHE A 12 14.52 21.91 -26.76
N THR A 13 14.89 21.19 -25.70
CA THR A 13 14.37 19.85 -25.41
C THR A 13 13.02 19.97 -24.72
N LEU A 14 11.93 19.54 -25.36
CA LEU A 14 10.62 19.39 -24.72
C LEU A 14 10.69 18.21 -23.74
N PHE A 15 10.69 18.49 -22.43
CA PHE A 15 10.47 17.46 -21.40
C PHE A 15 8.98 17.19 -21.29
N VAL A 16 8.55 16.02 -21.75
CA VAL A 16 7.22 15.50 -21.40
C VAL A 16 7.29 15.02 -19.95
N PHE A 17 6.75 15.82 -19.02
CA PHE A 17 6.54 15.38 -17.64
C PHE A 17 5.46 14.30 -17.64
N SER A 18 5.87 13.04 -17.53
CA SER A 18 4.94 12.02 -17.07
C SER A 18 4.71 12.23 -15.58
N ALA A 19 3.45 12.31 -15.15
CA ALA A 19 3.11 12.29 -13.74
C ALA A 19 3.48 10.90 -13.18
N GLN A 20 4.65 10.79 -12.56
CA GLN A 20 5.08 9.59 -11.87
C GLN A 20 4.34 9.57 -10.52
N GLY A 21 3.42 8.61 -10.33
CA GLY A 21 2.84 8.36 -9.02
C GLY A 21 3.92 7.83 -8.07
N GLN A 22 4.13 8.48 -6.94
CA GLN A 22 5.10 8.02 -5.94
C GLN A 22 4.52 6.88 -5.11
N THR A 23 5.30 5.79 -4.97
CA THR A 23 5.03 4.77 -3.95
C THR A 23 5.48 5.32 -2.60
N ILE A 24 4.53 5.62 -1.72
CA ILE A 24 4.80 6.17 -0.38
C ILE A 24 4.92 5.08 0.70
N PHE A 25 4.49 3.87 0.39
CA PHE A 25 4.58 2.70 1.26
C PHE A 25 4.63 1.43 0.40
N LEU A 26 5.55 0.53 0.73
CA LEU A 26 5.72 -0.75 0.08
C LEU A 26 6.24 -1.75 1.11
N ASP A 27 5.66 -2.95 1.12
CA ASP A 27 6.07 -4.03 2.00
C ASP A 27 5.83 -5.37 1.28
N ASP A 28 6.83 -6.26 1.33
CA ASP A 28 6.79 -7.61 0.76
C ASP A 28 6.62 -8.71 1.84
N PHE A 29 6.55 -8.30 3.11
CA PHE A 29 6.46 -9.14 4.30
C PHE A 29 7.67 -10.04 4.54
N GLU A 30 8.87 -9.66 4.11
CA GLU A 30 10.10 -10.40 4.43
C GLU A 30 10.70 -10.03 5.78
N ASN A 31 10.32 -8.87 6.35
CA ASN A 31 10.94 -8.33 7.56
C ASN A 31 9.99 -8.31 8.76
N TRP A 32 10.36 -9.03 9.83
CA TRP A 32 9.53 -9.22 11.03
C TRP A 32 10.32 -8.96 12.31
N SER A 33 9.66 -8.36 13.29
CA SER A 33 10.14 -8.18 14.66
C SER A 33 9.31 -9.05 15.59
N GLY A 34 9.80 -10.26 15.89
CA GLY A 34 9.00 -11.29 16.55
C GLY A 34 7.84 -11.74 15.66
N ASN A 35 6.60 -11.73 16.18
CA ASN A 35 5.40 -12.08 15.42
C ASN A 35 4.72 -10.89 14.75
N VAL A 36 5.43 -9.76 14.60
CA VAL A 36 4.89 -8.52 14.02
C VAL A 36 5.66 -8.19 12.74
N PRO A 37 4.99 -8.04 11.58
CA PRO A 37 5.65 -7.52 10.40
C PRO A 37 6.04 -6.06 10.62
N ASN A 38 7.24 -5.67 10.19
CA ASN A 38 7.77 -4.33 10.43
C ASN A 38 6.88 -3.27 9.78
N TYR A 39 6.72 -2.10 10.42
CA TYR A 39 5.82 -1.01 9.96
C TYR A 39 4.32 -1.32 9.94
N TRP A 40 3.91 -2.52 10.38
CA TRP A 40 2.51 -2.86 10.63
C TRP A 40 2.17 -2.73 12.11
N MET A 41 0.96 -3.16 12.48
CA MET A 41 0.44 -3.06 13.85
C MET A 41 0.31 -1.61 14.34
N GLY A 42 -0.20 -0.73 13.49
CA GLY A 42 -0.51 0.65 13.89
C GLY A 42 -1.56 0.74 14.99
N SER A 43 -1.74 1.94 15.55
CA SER A 43 -2.62 2.21 16.69
C SER A 43 -4.11 1.89 16.45
N LYS A 44 -4.51 1.63 15.20
CA LYS A 44 -5.89 1.28 14.81
C LYS A 44 -6.06 -0.19 14.44
N THR A 45 -5.01 -1.01 14.56
CA THR A 45 -5.13 -2.45 14.49
C THR A 45 -6.04 -2.96 15.61
N THR A 46 -6.91 -3.89 15.25
CA THR A 46 -7.80 -4.60 16.20
C THR A 46 -7.75 -6.10 16.01
N LEU A 47 -7.08 -6.58 14.94
CA LEU A 47 -6.76 -7.99 14.79
C LEU A 47 -5.75 -8.38 15.87
N GLU A 48 -5.96 -9.54 16.48
CA GLU A 48 -5.15 -10.04 17.58
C GLU A 48 -3.72 -10.37 17.09
N PRO A 49 -2.66 -10.13 17.90
CA PRO A 49 -1.29 -10.38 17.45
C PRO A 49 -1.02 -11.84 17.04
N ASP A 50 -1.68 -12.81 17.69
CA ASP A 50 -1.56 -14.24 17.35
C ASP A 50 -2.33 -14.64 16.08
N SER A 51 -3.12 -13.72 15.53
CA SER A 51 -3.83 -13.85 14.26
C SER A 51 -3.05 -13.31 13.06
N ILE A 52 -1.81 -12.88 13.27
CA ILE A 52 -0.91 -12.31 12.26
C ILE A 52 0.37 -13.12 12.28
N MET A 53 0.68 -13.79 11.18
CA MET A 53 1.76 -14.78 11.15
C MET A 53 2.49 -14.76 9.81
N PRO A 54 3.82 -14.97 9.80
CA PRO A 54 4.53 -15.25 8.56
C PRO A 54 4.06 -16.59 7.98
N TYR A 55 3.97 -16.67 6.66
CA TYR A 55 3.57 -17.86 5.93
C TYR A 55 4.52 -18.13 4.77
N SER A 56 5.13 -19.32 4.75
CA SER A 56 6.21 -19.65 3.80
C SER A 56 5.87 -20.73 2.76
N ASN A 57 4.83 -21.54 2.95
CA ASN A 57 4.57 -22.68 2.05
C ASN A 57 4.15 -22.26 0.62
N ASN A 58 3.60 -21.06 0.46
CA ASN A 58 3.09 -20.51 -0.79
C ASN A 58 2.99 -18.99 -0.62
N ALA A 59 4.15 -18.37 -0.42
CA ALA A 59 4.31 -16.93 -0.44
C ALA A 59 4.13 -16.41 -1.88
N HIS A 60 3.64 -15.18 -2.04
CA HIS A 60 3.48 -14.58 -3.38
C HIS A 60 4.84 -14.29 -4.03
N SER A 61 5.76 -13.76 -3.22
CA SER A 61 7.13 -13.43 -3.56
C SER A 61 8.01 -13.73 -2.36
N GLY A 62 9.33 -13.84 -2.57
CA GLY A 62 10.27 -14.04 -1.47
C GLY A 62 10.03 -15.33 -0.67
N THR A 63 10.29 -15.27 0.63
CA THR A 63 10.17 -16.40 1.55
C THR A 63 8.84 -16.38 2.29
N TYR A 64 8.28 -15.20 2.53
CA TYR A 64 7.15 -15.01 3.43
C TYR A 64 6.02 -14.21 2.78
N SER A 65 4.83 -14.46 3.30
CA SER A 65 3.68 -13.57 3.14
C SER A 65 2.98 -13.44 4.49
N CYS A 66 2.23 -12.36 4.69
CA CYS A 66 1.46 -12.18 5.92
C CYS A 66 0.15 -12.96 5.85
N ARG A 67 -0.02 -13.94 6.75
CA ARG A 67 -1.29 -14.63 6.96
C ARG A 67 -2.08 -13.93 8.05
N LEU A 68 -3.31 -13.54 7.70
CA LEU A 68 -4.27 -12.94 8.61
C LEU A 68 -5.41 -13.93 8.88
N VAL A 69 -5.75 -14.13 10.16
CA VAL A 69 -6.85 -15.02 10.57
C VAL A 69 -7.80 -14.26 11.48
N ASN A 70 -8.96 -13.85 10.97
CA ASN A 70 -10.02 -13.32 11.83
C ASN A 70 -10.75 -14.48 12.52
N LYS A 71 -10.56 -14.61 13.84
CA LYS A 71 -11.21 -15.65 14.67
C LYS A 71 -12.61 -15.24 15.12
N GLU A 72 -12.96 -13.97 14.94
CA GLU A 72 -14.21 -13.38 15.42
C GLU A 72 -15.25 -13.25 14.31
N SER A 73 -16.52 -13.11 14.69
CA SER A 73 -17.63 -12.84 13.77
C SER A 73 -17.70 -11.37 13.31
N THR A 74 -16.97 -10.48 13.97
CA THR A 74 -16.94 -9.05 13.68
C THR A 74 -15.77 -8.66 12.79
N HIS A 75 -15.90 -7.55 12.06
CA HIS A 75 -14.79 -6.97 11.30
C HIS A 75 -13.61 -6.59 12.20
N LYS A 76 -12.40 -7.01 11.81
CA LYS A 76 -11.12 -6.61 12.41
C LYS A 76 -10.28 -5.83 11.42
N ARG A 77 -9.40 -5.00 11.95
CA ARG A 77 -8.47 -4.15 11.19
C ARG A 77 -7.05 -4.61 11.41
N PHE A 78 -6.31 -4.72 10.32
CA PHE A 78 -4.86 -4.83 10.28
C PHE A 78 -4.35 -3.58 9.58
N THR A 79 -3.61 -2.73 10.29
CA THR A 79 -3.20 -1.42 9.78
C THR A 79 -1.69 -1.29 9.78
N THR A 80 -1.18 -0.53 8.83
CA THR A 80 0.18 0.02 8.89
C THR A 80 0.30 0.92 10.13
N GLN A 81 1.53 1.24 10.51
CA GLN A 81 1.82 2.44 11.28
C GLN A 81 1.39 3.68 10.49
N ALA A 82 1.36 4.85 11.15
CA ALA A 82 0.94 6.08 10.48
C ALA A 82 1.87 6.40 9.30
N ILE A 83 1.28 6.70 8.15
CA ILE A 83 1.98 7.10 6.93
C ILE A 83 1.58 8.54 6.61
N SER A 84 2.56 9.38 6.29
CA SER A 84 2.30 10.74 5.84
C SER A 84 1.70 10.75 4.44
N ILE A 85 0.55 11.40 4.29
CA ILE A 85 -0.15 11.60 3.03
C ILE A 85 -0.44 13.09 2.83
N THR A 86 -0.56 13.52 1.58
CA THR A 86 -0.96 14.88 1.22
C THR A 86 -2.49 14.93 1.13
N GLU A 87 -3.08 15.92 1.78
CA GLU A 87 -4.53 16.13 1.75
C GLU A 87 -5.06 16.35 0.32
N GLY A 88 -6.29 15.92 0.08
CA GLY A 88 -6.95 16.05 -1.22
C GLY A 88 -6.42 15.15 -2.34
N LEU A 89 -5.33 14.41 -2.12
CA LEU A 89 -4.82 13.46 -3.11
C LEU A 89 -5.50 12.09 -3.01
N SER A 90 -5.64 11.44 -4.16
CA SER A 90 -6.08 10.05 -4.27
C SER A 90 -4.87 9.12 -4.27
N TYR A 91 -4.97 8.05 -3.47
CA TYR A 91 -3.93 7.03 -3.33
C TYR A 91 -4.49 5.66 -3.73
N ASN A 92 -3.75 4.95 -4.56
CA ASN A 92 -4.04 3.55 -4.87
C ASN A 92 -3.36 2.64 -3.85
N VAL A 93 -4.12 1.74 -3.26
CA VAL A 93 -3.63 0.67 -2.40
C VAL A 93 -3.76 -0.63 -3.18
N SER A 94 -2.62 -1.16 -3.61
CA SER A 94 -2.52 -2.42 -4.36
C SER A 94 -1.87 -3.50 -3.52
N PHE A 95 -2.43 -4.70 -3.54
CA PHE A 95 -1.92 -5.84 -2.79
C PHE A 95 -2.28 -7.16 -3.47
N TRP A 96 -1.39 -8.14 -3.33
CA TRP A 96 -1.66 -9.52 -3.73
C TRP A 96 -2.36 -10.26 -2.59
N VAL A 97 -3.44 -10.98 -2.90
CA VAL A 97 -4.21 -11.73 -1.91
C VAL A 97 -4.69 -13.08 -2.44
N ARG A 98 -4.76 -14.05 -1.53
CA ARG A 98 -5.44 -15.34 -1.68
C ARG A 98 -6.04 -15.76 -0.34
N GLY A 99 -6.99 -16.70 -0.36
CA GLY A 99 -7.63 -17.25 0.83
C GLY A 99 -9.16 -17.23 0.73
N HIS A 100 -9.81 -17.09 1.88
CA HIS A 100 -11.26 -17.07 2.01
C HIS A 100 -11.71 -15.97 2.99
N GLY A 101 -12.56 -15.04 2.54
CA GLY A 101 -13.15 -14.01 3.39
C GLY A 101 -13.47 -12.71 2.64
N SER A 102 -13.96 -11.73 3.38
CA SER A 102 -14.29 -10.40 2.87
C SER A 102 -13.32 -9.36 3.42
N ILE A 103 -12.62 -8.66 2.54
CA ILE A 103 -11.63 -7.64 2.90
C ILE A 103 -11.98 -6.31 2.25
N ARG A 104 -11.44 -5.21 2.77
CA ARG A 104 -11.55 -3.89 2.16
C ARG A 104 -10.41 -3.00 2.63
N VAL A 105 -10.06 -2.04 1.79
CA VAL A 105 -9.18 -0.92 2.16
C VAL A 105 -10.01 0.13 2.88
N GLY A 106 -9.41 0.72 3.91
CA GLY A 106 -9.93 1.91 4.56
C GLY A 106 -8.80 2.86 4.94
N LEU A 107 -9.14 4.13 5.09
CA LEU A 107 -8.25 5.18 5.54
C LEU A 107 -8.75 5.71 6.89
N PHE A 108 -7.85 5.83 7.85
CA PHE A 108 -8.07 6.60 9.07
C PHE A 108 -7.22 7.86 9.01
N ASP A 109 -7.84 9.02 9.13
CA ASP A 109 -7.21 10.32 8.91
C ASP A 109 -6.75 11.02 10.21
N GLY A 110 -6.83 10.32 11.35
CA GLY A 110 -6.62 10.89 12.69
C GLY A 110 -7.92 11.11 13.46
N THR A 111 -9.04 11.24 12.76
CA THR A 111 -10.36 11.58 13.30
C THR A 111 -11.45 10.61 12.83
N ASN A 112 -11.56 10.38 11.52
CA ASN A 112 -12.62 9.64 10.86
C ASN A 112 -12.08 8.45 10.07
N TYR A 113 -13.00 7.55 9.72
CA TYR A 113 -12.74 6.42 8.83
C TYR A 113 -13.48 6.58 7.52
N THR A 114 -12.78 6.32 6.42
CA THR A 114 -13.36 6.09 5.10
C THR A 114 -13.10 4.64 4.71
N TYR A 115 -14.12 3.94 4.21
CA TYR A 115 -14.01 2.54 3.80
C TYR A 115 -14.53 2.36 2.38
N ASN A 116 -13.84 1.49 1.63
CA ASN A 116 -14.32 1.00 0.36
C ASN A 116 -15.33 -0.14 0.52
N ASN A 117 -15.91 -0.55 -0.60
CA ASN A 117 -16.70 -1.78 -0.67
C ASN A 117 -15.83 -3.01 -0.41
N TYR A 118 -16.47 -4.07 0.08
CA TYR A 118 -15.80 -5.34 0.30
C TYR A 118 -15.42 -6.02 -1.01
N ILE A 119 -14.22 -6.61 -1.02
CA ILE A 119 -13.74 -7.59 -1.99
C ILE A 119 -13.95 -8.96 -1.35
N ILE A 120 -14.61 -9.86 -2.09
CA ILE A 120 -14.74 -11.27 -1.69
C ILE A 120 -13.52 -12.02 -2.23
N VAL A 121 -12.72 -12.57 -1.33
CA VAL A 121 -11.61 -13.47 -1.65
C VAL A 121 -12.10 -14.88 -1.40
N ASN A 122 -12.06 -15.72 -2.44
CA ASN A 122 -12.36 -17.14 -2.33
C ASN A 122 -11.55 -17.92 -3.38
N SER A 123 -10.23 -17.92 -3.22
CA SER A 123 -9.31 -18.55 -4.16
C SER A 123 -8.03 -18.98 -3.46
N SER A 124 -7.49 -20.13 -3.84
CA SER A 124 -6.14 -20.56 -3.44
C SER A 124 -5.04 -19.94 -4.31
N ALA A 125 -5.39 -19.33 -5.44
CA ALA A 125 -4.45 -18.61 -6.30
C ALA A 125 -4.34 -17.14 -5.90
N TRP A 126 -3.14 -16.58 -6.04
CA TRP A 126 -2.89 -15.16 -5.81
C TRP A 126 -3.58 -14.30 -6.87
N SER A 127 -4.18 -13.20 -6.43
CA SER A 127 -4.77 -12.18 -7.31
C SER A 127 -4.38 -10.79 -6.84
N LEU A 128 -4.07 -9.90 -7.79
CA LEU A 128 -3.80 -8.51 -7.49
C LEU A 128 -5.13 -7.77 -7.32
N GLN A 129 -5.26 -7.08 -6.19
CA GLN A 129 -6.38 -6.20 -5.90
C GLN A 129 -5.88 -4.77 -5.78
N THR A 130 -6.67 -3.82 -6.27
CA THR A 130 -6.39 -2.39 -6.13
C THR A 130 -7.66 -1.68 -5.71
N GLN A 131 -7.59 -0.88 -4.65
CA GLN A 131 -8.64 0.05 -4.26
C GLN A 131 -8.04 1.43 -4.02
N SER A 132 -8.80 2.48 -4.29
CA SER A 132 -8.36 3.86 -4.07
C SER A 132 -8.94 4.43 -2.78
N VAL A 133 -8.21 5.32 -2.13
CA VAL A 133 -8.69 6.14 -1.01
C VAL A 133 -8.33 7.61 -1.28
N ILE A 134 -9.16 8.52 -0.80
CA ILE A 134 -8.92 9.97 -0.94
C ILE A 134 -8.54 10.49 0.44
N ALA A 135 -7.40 11.17 0.52
CA ALA A 135 -7.01 11.89 1.72
C ALA A 135 -8.01 13.05 1.94
N PRO A 136 -8.64 13.16 3.12
CA PRO A 136 -9.61 14.22 3.37
C PRO A 136 -8.93 15.59 3.29
N CYS A 137 -9.65 16.57 2.75
CA CYS A 137 -9.26 17.97 2.83
C CYS A 137 -9.82 18.54 4.13
N TYR A 138 -8.97 19.09 5.00
CA TYR A 138 -9.45 19.84 6.14
C TYR A 138 -9.55 21.31 5.72
N ARG A 139 -10.77 21.85 5.75
CA ARG A 139 -11.01 23.28 5.52
C ARG A 139 -10.74 24.10 6.77
#